data_AF-A0A0X8HV26-F1
#
_entry.id   AF-A0A0X8HV26-F1
#
_cell.length_a   1.000
_cell.length_b   1.000
_cell.length_c   1.000
_cell.angle_alpha   90.00
_cell.angle_beta   90.00
_cell.angle_gamma   90.00
#
_symmetry.space_group_name_H-M   'P 1'
#
loop_
_entity.id
_entity.type
_entity.pdbx_description
1 polymer ?
#
loop_
_entity_poly.entity_id
_entity_poly.type
_entity_poly.pdbx_seq_one_letter_code
_entity_poly.pdbx_strand_id
1 'polypeptide(L)'
;MSTEVIDLDNIDINDELKKYASTEQEVFETSDNDESLSSNELDRSNNVMVSAEPIGSLDDTRAIFEHNVLSGHVDYSGRIDKVGLSYKSHNIEETVEQKLARIKREIYELQLSKEAANEHKDEVDELVKLFSKLEQDRTQNMRDIKHRLVLDTKESDTVSLPSVKIETTHYQKLVELDAKLADLEVYVGDKYFTNKSITTSFNELFHKVSLLEQNEELLSNFSSAMKRISKEYEESIIGRRAAKDITLQRHISEQLVTTDTKVAEIYKSYNLLKKYSESLPHIIDRLKSLNDLHRQAKDTCDTVHTVNDSISYLHLQTEKWEKLLDTMDEKLDKHESRLQENVDNIKEWIDELSLKVDEYQKSL
;
A
#
# COMPACT_ATOMS: atom_id res chain seq x y z
N MET A 1 12.05 30.93 68.26
CA MET A 1 11.85 30.78 66.80
C MET A 1 10.79 29.72 66.62
N SER A 2 9.58 30.14 66.33
CA SER A 2 8.40 29.28 66.27
C SER A 2 8.32 28.69 64.87
N THR A 3 8.50 27.37 64.76
CA THR A 3 8.32 26.63 63.52
C THR A 3 6.84 26.37 63.33
N GLU A 4 6.20 27.11 62.42
CA GLU A 4 4.87 26.76 61.91
C GLU A 4 5.00 25.50 61.06
N VAL A 5 4.44 24.40 61.55
CA VAL A 5 4.23 23.18 60.78
C VAL A 5 2.95 23.39 59.99
N ILE A 6 3.05 23.46 58.67
CA ILE A 6 1.87 23.50 57.78
C ILE A 6 1.32 22.08 57.74
N ASP A 7 0.18 21.88 58.42
CA ASP A 7 -0.58 20.64 58.40
C ASP A 7 -1.34 20.56 57.07
N LEU A 8 -0.92 19.65 56.18
CA LEU A 8 -1.48 19.51 54.82
C LEU A 8 -2.75 18.64 54.77
N ASP A 9 -3.24 18.16 55.91
CA ASP A 9 -4.38 17.25 55.99
C ASP A 9 -5.75 17.96 55.97
N ASN A 10 -5.77 19.30 55.80
CA ASN A 10 -7.01 20.09 55.84
C ASN A 10 -7.18 21.03 54.64
N ILE A 11 -6.53 20.76 53.51
CA ILE A 11 -6.87 21.43 52.25
C ILE A 11 -8.14 20.76 51.72
N ASP A 12 -9.23 21.52 51.80
CA ASP A 12 -10.55 21.20 51.27
C ASP A 12 -10.56 21.20 49.73
N ILE A 13 -9.80 20.27 49.14
CA ILE A 13 -9.66 20.11 47.67
C ILE A 13 -10.98 19.59 47.05
N ASN A 14 -11.94 19.15 47.88
CA ASN A 14 -13.19 18.54 47.41
C ASN A 14 -14.30 19.54 47.07
N ASP A 15 -14.23 20.80 47.52
CA ASP A 15 -15.31 21.78 47.28
C ASP A 15 -15.11 22.62 46.01
N GLU A 16 -13.88 22.81 45.54
CA GLU A 16 -13.62 23.46 44.24
C GLU A 16 -13.84 22.53 43.04
N LEU A 17 -13.64 21.21 43.21
CA LEU A 17 -13.88 20.21 42.15
C LEU A 17 -15.37 19.87 41.95
N LYS A 18 -16.24 20.16 42.94
CA LYS A 18 -17.70 19.95 42.82
C LYS A 18 -18.42 21.04 42.04
N LYS A 19 -17.84 22.23 41.86
CA LYS A 19 -18.43 23.31 41.05
C LYS A 19 -18.52 22.98 39.56
N TYR A 20 -17.78 21.98 39.10
CA TYR A 20 -17.77 21.56 37.70
C TYR A 20 -18.68 20.36 37.39
N ALA A 21 -19.44 19.88 38.37
CA ALA A 21 -20.34 18.73 38.18
C ALA A 21 -21.80 19.16 37.93
N SER A 22 -22.09 19.41 36.65
CA SER A 22 -23.21 18.79 35.92
C SER A 22 -24.66 19.20 36.27
N THR A 23 -25.11 20.36 35.77
CA THR A 23 -26.50 20.54 35.28
C THR A 23 -26.61 21.46 34.06
N GLU A 24 -25.47 21.91 33.51
CA GLU A 24 -25.45 22.75 32.32
C GLU A 24 -25.18 21.89 31.08
N GLN A 25 -25.88 22.19 30.00
CA GLN A 25 -25.73 21.52 28.72
C GLN A 25 -24.28 21.66 28.23
N GLU A 26 -23.56 20.54 28.13
CA GLU A 26 -22.13 20.53 27.79
C GLU A 26 -21.86 20.99 26.34
N VAL A 27 -22.85 20.81 25.46
CA VAL A 27 -22.75 21.11 24.03
C VAL A 27 -23.92 21.99 23.60
N PHE A 28 -23.62 23.25 23.27
CA PHE A 28 -24.56 24.18 22.64
C PHE A 28 -24.32 24.16 21.13
N GLU A 29 -25.03 23.26 20.44
CA GLU A 29 -25.01 23.18 18.98
C GLU A 29 -26.31 23.72 18.38
N THR A 30 -26.21 24.28 17.17
CA THR A 30 -27.38 24.59 16.36
C THR A 30 -28.09 23.28 16.00
N SER A 31 -29.42 23.25 16.03
CA SER A 31 -30.23 22.07 15.68
C SER A 31 -29.66 21.39 14.44
N ASP A 32 -29.34 20.10 14.57
CA ASP A 32 -28.85 19.28 13.46
C ASP A 32 -29.91 19.28 12.37
N ASN A 33 -29.70 20.11 11.35
CA ASN A 33 -30.57 20.22 10.22
C ASN A 33 -29.95 19.29 9.20
N ASP A 34 -30.63 18.17 8.91
CA ASP A 34 -30.31 17.30 7.76
C ASP A 34 -30.53 18.09 6.46
N GLU A 35 -29.69 19.10 6.20
CA GLU A 35 -29.33 19.48 4.83
C GLU A 35 -28.64 18.26 4.27
N SER A 36 -29.49 17.34 3.82
CA SER A 36 -29.12 16.24 2.97
C SER A 36 -28.24 16.87 1.91
N LEU A 37 -26.94 16.59 1.97
CA LEU A 37 -26.04 16.75 0.83
C LEU A 37 -26.53 15.74 -0.22
N SER A 38 -27.75 15.92 -0.74
CA SER A 38 -28.03 15.56 -2.11
C SER A 38 -26.96 16.31 -2.86
N SER A 39 -26.01 15.57 -3.37
CA SER A 39 -24.99 16.01 -4.29
C SER A 39 -25.67 16.83 -5.38
N ASN A 40 -25.81 18.13 -5.14
CA ASN A 40 -25.88 19.13 -6.19
C ASN A 40 -24.46 19.20 -6.77
N GLU A 41 -23.98 18.06 -7.27
CA GLU A 41 -23.06 18.06 -8.38
C GLU A 41 -23.86 18.69 -9.53
N LEU A 42 -23.82 20.01 -9.58
CA LEU A 42 -24.00 20.74 -10.82
C LEU A 42 -22.92 20.19 -11.73
N ASP A 43 -23.30 19.16 -12.46
CA ASP A 43 -22.53 18.47 -13.47
C ASP A 43 -22.14 19.53 -14.51
N ARG A 44 -20.96 20.15 -14.30
CA ARG A 44 -20.37 21.14 -15.22
C ARG A 44 -19.87 20.47 -16.51
N SER A 45 -20.25 19.22 -16.77
CA SER A 45 -19.90 18.43 -17.94
C SER A 45 -20.59 18.93 -19.22
N ASN A 46 -21.70 19.67 -19.12
CA ASN A 46 -22.43 20.20 -20.28
C ASN A 46 -22.08 21.65 -20.63
N ASN A 47 -20.80 22.01 -20.63
CA ASN A 47 -20.37 23.29 -21.17
C ASN A 47 -20.30 23.21 -22.70
N VAL A 48 -21.26 23.84 -23.40
CA VAL A 48 -21.41 23.79 -24.88
C VAL A 48 -20.16 24.29 -25.63
N MET A 49 -19.26 25.02 -24.98
CA MET A 49 -18.00 25.50 -25.56
C MET A 49 -16.79 24.56 -25.36
N VAL A 50 -16.94 23.44 -24.66
CA VAL A 50 -15.85 22.47 -24.44
C VAL A 50 -16.29 21.13 -25.03
N SER A 51 -15.54 20.64 -26.02
CA SER A 51 -15.71 19.25 -26.50
C SER A 51 -15.20 18.30 -25.42
N ALA A 52 -16.12 17.77 -24.62
CA ALA A 52 -15.84 16.66 -23.72
C ALA A 52 -15.81 15.37 -24.54
N GLU A 53 -14.67 15.05 -25.13
CA GLU A 53 -14.46 13.71 -25.67
C GLU A 53 -14.35 12.74 -24.49
N PRO A 54 -15.18 11.68 -24.43
CA PRO A 54 -15.00 10.65 -23.42
C PRO A 54 -13.62 10.04 -23.65
N ILE A 55 -12.80 9.98 -22.60
CA ILE A 55 -11.55 9.22 -22.66
C ILE A 55 -11.95 7.79 -23.01
N GLY A 56 -11.53 7.31 -24.19
CA GLY A 56 -11.80 5.96 -24.65
C GLY A 56 -11.32 4.94 -23.62
N SER A 57 -11.86 3.72 -23.66
CA SER A 57 -11.42 2.66 -22.74
C SER A 57 -9.90 2.53 -22.77
N LEU A 58 -9.29 2.26 -21.62
CA LEU A 58 -7.83 2.08 -21.53
C LEU A 58 -7.36 0.99 -22.50
N ASP A 59 -8.19 0.00 -22.78
CA ASP A 59 -7.90 -1.05 -23.75
C ASP A 59 -7.93 -0.55 -25.20
N ASP A 60 -8.86 0.35 -25.55
CA ASP A 60 -8.95 0.94 -26.90
C ASP A 60 -7.75 1.84 -27.17
N THR A 61 -7.40 2.67 -26.19
CA THR A 61 -6.21 3.54 -26.28
C THR A 61 -4.92 2.73 -26.32
N ARG A 62 -4.83 1.65 -25.54
CA ARG A 62 -3.68 0.74 -25.58
C ARG A 62 -3.52 0.09 -26.96
N ALA A 63 -4.60 -0.38 -27.57
CA ALA A 63 -4.54 -0.96 -28.91
C ALA A 63 -4.05 0.02 -29.99
N ILE A 64 -4.41 1.31 -29.85
CA ILE A 64 -3.97 2.37 -30.78
C ILE A 64 -2.46 2.63 -30.66
N PHE A 65 -1.88 2.53 -29.45
CA PHE A 65 -0.48 2.89 -29.20
C PHE A 65 0.48 1.70 -29.09
N GLU A 66 -0.01 0.47 -29.00
CA GLU A 66 0.83 -0.74 -28.90
C GLU A 66 1.84 -0.87 -30.06
N HIS A 67 1.45 -0.45 -31.26
CA HIS A 67 2.27 -0.54 -32.47
C HIS A 67 3.11 0.73 -32.74
N ASN A 68 2.97 1.77 -31.92
CA ASN A 68 3.67 3.04 -32.10
C ASN A 68 4.93 3.08 -31.22
N VAL A 69 6.10 2.96 -31.85
CA VAL A 69 7.39 3.08 -31.15
C VAL A 69 8.06 4.39 -31.54
N LEU A 70 8.48 5.14 -30.53
CA LEU A 70 9.28 6.35 -30.70
C LEU A 70 10.75 5.96 -30.84
N SER A 71 11.36 6.29 -31.97
CA SER A 71 12.80 6.17 -32.17
C SER A 71 13.39 7.54 -32.50
N GLY A 72 14.35 7.99 -31.70
CA GLY A 72 15.05 9.25 -31.90
C GLY A 72 15.87 9.65 -30.70
N HIS A 73 17.04 10.24 -30.95
CA HIS A 73 17.87 10.90 -29.96
C HIS A 73 17.71 12.40 -30.13
N VAL A 74 17.17 13.07 -29.11
CA VAL A 74 16.96 14.52 -29.15
C VAL A 74 18.15 15.24 -28.55
N ASP A 75 18.75 16.11 -29.35
CA ASP A 75 19.82 17.02 -28.94
C ASP A 75 19.19 18.36 -28.52
N TYR A 76 19.17 18.65 -27.22
CA TYR A 76 18.63 19.90 -26.66
C TYR A 76 19.63 21.07 -26.69
N SER A 77 20.78 20.92 -27.36
CA SER A 77 21.85 21.94 -27.37
C SER A 77 21.55 23.22 -28.18
N GLY A 78 20.32 23.39 -28.68
CA GLY A 78 19.87 24.63 -29.34
C GLY A 78 20.54 24.93 -30.69
N ARG A 79 21.30 23.98 -31.25
CA ARG A 79 21.97 24.13 -32.55
C ARG A 79 20.98 23.90 -33.69
N ILE A 80 20.66 24.98 -34.41
CA ILE A 80 19.69 25.00 -35.52
C ILE A 80 20.19 24.19 -36.74
N ASP A 81 21.49 23.90 -36.83
CA ASP A 81 22.08 23.16 -37.97
C ASP A 81 21.70 21.67 -38.03
N LYS A 82 21.10 21.11 -36.96
CA LYS A 82 20.66 19.71 -36.89
C LYS A 82 19.14 19.56 -36.99
N VAL A 83 18.52 20.22 -37.96
CA VAL A 83 17.08 20.05 -38.27
C VAL A 83 16.84 18.63 -38.79
N GLY A 84 16.60 17.69 -37.89
CA GLY A 84 16.36 16.28 -38.26
C GLY A 84 16.51 15.26 -37.13
N LEU A 85 17.13 15.63 -36.01
CA LEU A 85 17.23 14.79 -34.80
C LEU A 85 16.04 15.03 -33.84
N SER A 86 14.82 14.92 -34.37
CA SER A 86 13.60 14.86 -33.56
C SER A 86 13.13 13.40 -33.42
N TYR A 87 12.25 13.13 -32.46
CA TYR A 87 11.60 11.84 -32.33
C TYR A 87 10.85 11.52 -33.64
N LYS A 88 11.16 10.38 -34.25
CA LYS A 88 10.39 9.85 -35.37
C LYS A 88 9.52 8.72 -34.83
N SER A 89 8.21 8.93 -34.85
CA SER A 89 7.25 7.85 -34.64
C SER A 89 7.28 6.95 -35.87
N HIS A 90 7.55 5.67 -35.68
CA HIS A 90 7.35 4.66 -36.71
C HIS A 90 6.31 3.68 -36.20
N ASN A 91 5.32 3.38 -37.04
CA ASN A 91 4.38 2.31 -36.77
C ASN A 91 5.07 1.00 -37.15
N ILE A 92 5.32 0.15 -36.16
CA ILE A 92 5.85 -1.18 -36.38
C ILE A 92 4.64 -2.08 -36.63
N GLU A 93 4.40 -2.44 -37.89
CA GLU A 93 3.29 -3.31 -38.28
C GLU A 93 3.35 -4.68 -37.58
N GLU A 94 4.53 -5.11 -37.16
CA GLU A 94 4.74 -6.41 -36.55
C GLU A 94 5.98 -6.42 -35.64
N THR A 95 5.81 -6.80 -34.38
CA THR A 95 6.95 -7.06 -33.49
C THR A 95 7.71 -8.31 -33.96
N VAL A 96 8.99 -8.44 -33.61
CA VAL A 96 9.80 -9.61 -34.00
C VAL A 96 9.15 -10.93 -33.55
N GLU A 97 8.47 -10.92 -32.40
CA GLU A 97 7.73 -12.07 -31.86
C GLU A 97 6.47 -12.38 -32.68
N GLN A 98 5.71 -11.35 -33.05
CA GLN A 98 4.54 -11.49 -33.92
C GLN A 98 4.94 -11.97 -35.32
N LYS A 99 6.07 -11.50 -35.85
CA LYS A 99 6.64 -11.92 -37.15
C LYS A 99 7.04 -13.38 -37.16
N LEU A 100 7.66 -13.86 -36.08
CA LEU A 100 7.98 -15.27 -35.94
C LEU A 100 6.71 -16.13 -35.81
N ALA A 101 5.68 -15.64 -35.13
CA ALA A 101 4.40 -16.33 -35.01
C ALA A 101 3.64 -16.39 -36.36
N ARG A 102 3.67 -15.32 -37.17
CA ARG A 102 3.12 -15.31 -38.52
C ARG A 102 3.87 -16.28 -39.43
N ILE A 103 5.20 -16.22 -39.47
CA ILE A 103 6.03 -17.14 -40.25
C ILE A 103 5.75 -18.60 -39.84
N LYS A 104 5.61 -18.88 -38.53
CA LYS A 104 5.22 -20.21 -38.05
C LYS A 104 3.87 -20.65 -38.63
N ARG A 105 2.87 -19.77 -38.64
CA ARG A 105 1.55 -20.06 -39.20
C ARG A 105 1.58 -20.26 -40.72
N GLU A 106 2.33 -19.43 -41.45
CA GLU A 106 2.52 -19.56 -42.89
C GLU A 106 3.22 -20.87 -43.26
N ILE A 107 4.22 -21.30 -42.49
CA ILE A 107 4.88 -22.61 -42.67
C ILE A 107 3.89 -23.77 -42.44
N TYR A 108 3.04 -23.68 -41.41
CA TYR A 108 2.00 -24.69 -41.18
C TYR A 108 0.95 -24.71 -42.30
N GLU A 109 0.60 -23.55 -42.85
CA GLU A 109 -0.33 -23.44 -43.97
C GLU A 109 0.27 -24.04 -45.25
N LEU A 110 1.54 -23.77 -45.54
CA LEU A 110 2.27 -24.39 -46.66
C LEU A 110 2.37 -25.90 -46.51
N GLN A 111 2.60 -26.41 -45.29
CA GLN A 111 2.61 -27.84 -45.00
C GLN A 111 1.23 -28.49 -45.18
N LEU A 112 0.15 -27.76 -44.91
CA LEU A 112 -1.23 -28.23 -45.06
C LEU A 112 -1.72 -28.14 -46.50
N SER A 113 -1.17 -27.22 -47.30
CA SER A 113 -1.48 -27.08 -48.72
C SER A 113 -1.01 -28.33 -49.48
N LYS A 114 -1.98 -29.07 -50.06
CA LYS A 114 -1.72 -30.35 -50.75
C LYS A 114 -0.84 -30.20 -52.01
N GLU A 115 -0.71 -28.99 -52.56
CA GLU A 115 0.13 -28.70 -53.74
C GLU A 115 1.63 -28.62 -53.39
N ALA A 116 1.99 -28.16 -52.18
CA ALA A 116 3.39 -28.15 -51.73
C ALA A 116 3.90 -29.54 -51.30
N ALA A 117 3.00 -30.52 -51.11
CA ALA A 117 3.31 -31.81 -50.52
C ALA A 117 4.17 -32.74 -51.39
N ASN A 118 4.30 -32.49 -52.71
CA ASN A 118 5.06 -33.35 -53.63
C ASN A 118 6.28 -32.70 -54.28
N GLU A 119 6.31 -31.38 -54.50
CA GLU A 119 7.44 -30.71 -55.19
C GLU A 119 8.34 -29.90 -54.23
N HIS A 120 7.80 -29.35 -53.14
CA HIS A 120 8.53 -28.44 -52.24
C HIS A 120 8.60 -28.93 -50.79
N LYS A 121 8.28 -30.21 -50.54
CA LYS A 121 8.29 -30.79 -49.19
C LYS A 121 9.67 -30.74 -48.53
N ASP A 122 10.73 -30.97 -49.30
CA ASP A 122 12.10 -30.91 -48.81
C ASP A 122 12.50 -29.49 -48.41
N GLU A 123 12.04 -28.47 -49.15
CA GLU A 123 12.28 -27.05 -48.85
C GLU A 123 11.49 -26.60 -47.61
N VAL A 124 10.26 -27.09 -47.44
CA VAL A 124 9.45 -26.84 -46.23
C VAL A 124 10.11 -27.48 -45.00
N ASP A 125 10.63 -28.72 -45.13
CA ASP A 125 11.35 -29.39 -44.05
C ASP A 125 12.67 -28.70 -43.70
N GLU A 126 13.37 -28.11 -44.69
CA GLU A 126 14.54 -27.28 -44.46
C GLU A 126 14.18 -25.97 -43.74
N LEU A 127 13.08 -25.33 -44.12
CA LEU A 127 12.59 -24.10 -43.49
C LEU A 127 12.19 -24.32 -42.03
N VAL A 128 11.57 -25.47 -41.72
CA VAL A 128 11.28 -25.90 -40.34
C VAL A 128 12.57 -26.11 -39.54
N LYS A 129 13.60 -26.73 -40.14
CA LYS A 129 14.91 -26.90 -39.48
C LYS A 129 15.57 -25.56 -39.19
N LEU A 130 15.56 -24.63 -40.14
CA LEU A 130 16.11 -23.28 -39.96
C LEU A 130 15.36 -22.51 -38.87
N PHE A 131 14.03 -22.59 -38.84
CA PHE A 131 13.22 -21.99 -37.79
C PHE A 131 13.53 -22.58 -36.42
N SER A 132 13.60 -23.91 -36.30
CA SER A 132 13.95 -24.57 -35.04
C SER A 132 15.37 -24.22 -34.56
N LYS A 133 16.32 -24.06 -35.50
CA LYS A 133 17.68 -23.61 -35.20
C LYS A 133 17.70 -22.15 -34.72
N LEU A 134 16.90 -21.27 -35.31
CA LEU A 134 16.78 -19.87 -34.88
C LEU A 134 16.12 -19.76 -33.50
N GLU A 135 15.11 -20.59 -33.22
CA GLU A 135 14.48 -20.66 -31.90
C GLU A 135 15.46 -21.22 -30.85
N GLN A 136 16.24 -22.23 -31.21
CA GLN A 136 17.31 -22.76 -30.36
C GLN A 136 18.39 -21.73 -30.08
N ASP A 137 18.88 -21.01 -31.10
CA ASP A 137 19.87 -19.94 -30.95
C ASP A 137 19.35 -18.81 -30.05
N ARG A 138 18.09 -18.38 -30.24
CA ARG A 138 17.45 -17.39 -29.36
C ARG A 138 17.35 -17.86 -27.91
N THR A 139 16.94 -19.12 -27.68
CA THR A 139 16.84 -19.67 -26.32
C THR A 139 18.21 -19.86 -25.68
N GLN A 140 19.24 -20.20 -26.46
CA GLN A 140 20.63 -20.25 -26.01
C GLN A 140 21.15 -18.85 -25.65
N ASN A 141 20.98 -17.86 -26.53
CA ASN A 141 21.34 -16.46 -26.24
C ASN A 141 20.61 -15.92 -25.00
N MET A 142 19.33 -16.26 -24.81
CA MET A 142 18.58 -15.90 -23.60
C MET A 142 19.12 -16.61 -22.36
N ARG A 143 19.51 -17.89 -22.47
CA ARG A 143 20.17 -18.62 -21.38
C ARG A 143 21.53 -18.05 -21.05
N ASP A 144 22.30 -17.63 -22.05
CA ASP A 144 23.62 -17.03 -21.89
C ASP A 144 23.51 -15.64 -21.28
N ILE A 145 22.54 -14.83 -21.69
CA ILE A 145 22.22 -13.55 -21.05
C ILE A 145 21.76 -13.79 -19.61
N LYS A 146 20.90 -14.78 -19.37
CA LYS A 146 20.49 -15.18 -18.02
C LYS A 146 21.69 -15.64 -17.18
N HIS A 147 22.62 -16.39 -17.75
CA HIS A 147 23.84 -16.83 -17.08
C HIS A 147 24.83 -15.68 -16.87
N ARG A 148 24.83 -14.65 -17.71
CA ARG A 148 25.65 -13.44 -17.50
C ARG A 148 25.05 -12.50 -16.46
N LEU A 149 23.72 -12.43 -16.38
CA LEU A 149 22.99 -11.67 -15.37
C LEU A 149 23.00 -12.38 -14.00
N VAL A 150 23.01 -13.71 -14.00
CA VAL A 150 23.33 -14.52 -12.82
C VAL A 150 24.84 -14.59 -12.72
N LEU A 151 25.45 -13.54 -12.16
CA LEU A 151 26.88 -13.52 -11.85
C LEU A 151 27.32 -14.85 -11.22
N ASP A 152 28.42 -15.37 -11.75
CA ASP A 152 29.07 -16.62 -11.39
C ASP A 152 29.16 -16.78 -9.85
N THR A 153 28.46 -17.76 -9.31
CA THR A 153 28.39 -18.06 -7.87
C THR A 153 29.59 -18.88 -7.39
N LYS A 154 30.71 -18.82 -8.12
CA LYS A 154 31.86 -19.69 -7.91
C LYS A 154 33.18 -18.95 -8.07
N GLU A 155 33.35 -17.82 -7.40
CA GLU A 155 34.68 -17.34 -7.01
C GLU A 155 34.57 -16.64 -5.64
N SER A 156 35.43 -17.12 -4.73
CA SER A 156 35.72 -16.75 -3.34
C SER A 156 35.11 -15.48 -2.70
N ASP A 157 34.65 -15.67 -1.46
CA ASP A 157 34.39 -14.66 -0.41
C ASP A 157 33.08 -13.84 -0.46
N THR A 158 32.01 -14.47 -0.94
CA THR A 158 30.66 -13.89 -0.78
C THR A 158 29.96 -14.48 0.44
N VAL A 159 29.77 -13.66 1.48
CA VAL A 159 28.81 -13.94 2.55
C VAL A 159 27.45 -14.20 1.91
N SER A 160 26.97 -15.44 1.98
CA SER A 160 25.60 -15.77 1.61
C SER A 160 24.69 -15.04 2.58
N LEU A 161 24.12 -13.92 2.13
CA LEU A 161 22.95 -13.35 2.79
C LEU A 161 21.90 -14.47 2.94
N PRO A 162 21.19 -14.55 4.08
CA PRO A 162 20.11 -15.51 4.22
C PRO A 162 19.16 -15.28 3.06
N SER A 163 18.90 -16.33 2.27
CA SER A 163 17.95 -16.26 1.16
C SER A 163 16.60 -15.85 1.76
N VAL A 164 16.26 -14.57 1.68
CA VAL A 164 14.93 -14.07 2.02
C VAL A 164 14.02 -14.63 0.94
N LYS A 165 13.56 -15.86 1.15
CA LYS A 165 12.47 -16.44 0.37
C LYS A 165 11.23 -15.68 0.80
N ILE A 166 10.96 -14.57 0.13
CA ILE A 166 9.67 -13.91 0.21
C ILE A 166 8.66 -14.98 -0.21
N GLU A 167 7.86 -15.47 0.74
CA GLU A 167 6.89 -16.54 0.51
C GLU A 167 5.83 -16.08 -0.49
N THR A 168 6.15 -16.20 -1.77
CA THR A 168 5.35 -15.73 -2.90
C THR A 168 4.00 -16.44 -2.96
N THR A 169 3.90 -17.62 -2.33
CA THR A 169 2.68 -18.40 -2.17
C THR A 169 1.60 -17.68 -1.36
N HIS A 170 1.97 -16.96 -0.30
CA HIS A 170 1.01 -16.20 0.51
C HIS A 170 0.55 -14.94 -0.20
N TYR A 171 1.46 -14.26 -0.91
CA TYR A 171 1.11 -13.11 -1.75
C TYR A 171 0.20 -13.49 -2.92
N GLN A 172 0.45 -14.61 -3.60
CA GLN A 172 -0.44 -15.10 -4.66
C GLN A 172 -1.83 -15.43 -4.13
N LYS A 173 -1.94 -16.07 -2.96
CA LYS A 173 -3.24 -16.32 -2.31
C LYS A 173 -3.94 -15.03 -1.92
N LEU A 174 -3.20 -14.03 -1.42
CA LEU A 174 -3.75 -12.73 -1.09
C LEU A 174 -4.30 -12.04 -2.34
N VAL A 175 -3.55 -12.04 -3.45
CA VAL A 175 -3.99 -11.48 -4.74
C VAL A 175 -5.21 -12.22 -5.29
N GLU A 176 -5.28 -13.55 -5.15
CA GLU A 176 -6.47 -14.31 -5.54
C GLU A 176 -7.69 -13.95 -4.68
N LEU A 177 -7.52 -13.79 -3.37
CA LEU A 177 -8.58 -13.38 -2.46
C LEU A 177 -9.02 -11.93 -2.72
N ASP A 178 -8.09 -11.04 -3.02
CA ASP A 178 -8.35 -9.64 -3.36
C ASP A 178 -9.10 -9.53 -4.68
N ALA A 179 -8.71 -10.31 -5.71
CA ALA A 179 -9.46 -10.39 -6.95
C ALA A 179 -10.89 -10.92 -6.74
N LYS A 180 -11.06 -11.97 -5.92
CA LYS A 180 -12.40 -12.48 -5.56
C LYS A 180 -13.21 -11.47 -4.76
N LEU A 181 -12.56 -10.70 -3.89
CA LEU A 181 -13.19 -9.65 -3.10
C LEU A 181 -13.61 -8.49 -4.00
N ALA A 182 -12.78 -8.08 -4.94
CA ALA A 182 -13.11 -7.09 -5.97
C ALA A 182 -14.30 -7.54 -6.83
N ASP A 183 -14.33 -8.82 -7.25
CA ASP A 183 -15.48 -9.37 -7.96
C ASP A 183 -16.75 -9.27 -7.10
N LEU A 184 -16.68 -9.67 -5.83
CA LEU A 184 -17.81 -9.55 -4.90
C LEU A 184 -18.22 -8.10 -4.66
N GLU A 185 -17.28 -7.17 -4.58
CA GLU A 185 -17.54 -5.73 -4.46
C GLU A 185 -18.19 -5.17 -5.72
N VAL A 186 -17.86 -5.67 -6.91
CA VAL A 186 -18.57 -5.27 -8.14
C VAL A 186 -20.03 -5.75 -8.12
N TYR A 187 -20.30 -6.96 -7.60
CA TYR A 187 -21.66 -7.49 -7.53
C TYR A 187 -22.49 -6.90 -6.37
N VAL A 188 -21.85 -6.57 -5.25
CA VAL A 188 -22.53 -6.21 -3.99
C VAL A 188 -22.39 -4.73 -3.66
N GLY A 189 -21.30 -4.09 -4.11
CA GLY A 189 -20.99 -2.68 -3.88
C GLY A 189 -21.92 -1.78 -4.67
N ASP A 190 -23.08 -1.49 -4.11
CA ASP A 190 -23.94 -0.45 -4.63
C ASP A 190 -23.34 0.93 -4.31
N LYS A 191 -23.20 1.79 -5.32
CA LYS A 191 -22.73 3.18 -5.18
C LYS A 191 -23.74 4.04 -4.43
N TYR A 192 -24.98 3.58 -4.35
CA TYR A 192 -26.03 4.21 -3.57
C TYR A 192 -26.04 3.58 -2.18
N PHE A 193 -25.41 4.27 -1.23
CA PHE A 193 -25.44 3.92 0.19
C PHE A 193 -26.89 3.89 0.70
N THR A 194 -27.57 2.76 0.55
CA THR A 194 -28.74 2.50 1.38
C THR A 194 -28.21 2.10 2.75
N ASN A 195 -28.58 2.83 3.80
CA ASN A 195 -28.22 2.50 5.19
C ASN A 195 -28.86 1.18 5.70
N LYS A 196 -29.39 0.35 4.79
CA LYS A 196 -30.07 -0.92 5.07
C LYS A 196 -29.16 -2.06 4.65
N SER A 197 -29.12 -3.13 5.44
CA SER A 197 -28.44 -4.34 4.99
C SER A 197 -29.14 -4.90 3.75
N ILE A 198 -28.36 -5.52 2.86
CA ILE A 198 -28.89 -6.21 1.66
C ILE A 198 -29.92 -7.27 2.03
N THR A 199 -29.77 -7.89 3.20
CA THR A 199 -30.75 -8.85 3.73
C THR A 199 -32.09 -8.19 4.06
N THR A 200 -32.08 -6.97 4.60
CA THR A 200 -33.32 -6.22 4.86
C THR A 200 -33.97 -5.75 3.56
N SER A 201 -33.20 -5.24 2.59
CA SER A 201 -33.75 -4.84 1.29
C SER A 201 -34.30 -6.05 0.51
N PHE A 202 -33.60 -7.19 0.53
CA PHE A 202 -34.08 -8.44 -0.07
C PHE A 202 -35.34 -8.95 0.63
N ASN A 203 -35.42 -8.92 1.97
CA ASN A 203 -36.64 -9.30 2.68
C ASN A 203 -37.79 -8.33 2.42
N GLU A 204 -37.53 -7.02 2.32
CA GLU A 204 -38.54 -6.05 1.90
C GLU A 204 -39.02 -6.32 0.47
N LEU A 205 -38.12 -6.66 -0.45
CA LEU A 205 -38.44 -7.00 -1.84
C LEU A 205 -39.22 -8.33 -1.90
N PHE A 206 -38.79 -9.34 -1.14
CA PHE A 206 -39.49 -10.61 -1.00
C PHE A 206 -40.89 -10.41 -0.43
N HIS A 207 -41.04 -9.59 0.61
CA HIS A 207 -42.35 -9.23 1.13
C HIS A 207 -43.18 -8.47 0.11
N LYS A 208 -42.61 -7.52 -0.64
CA LYS A 208 -43.31 -6.79 -1.71
C LYS A 208 -43.74 -7.72 -2.85
N VAL A 209 -42.88 -8.65 -3.26
CA VAL A 209 -43.17 -9.64 -4.31
C VAL A 209 -44.20 -10.64 -3.83
N SER A 210 -44.08 -11.16 -2.61
CA SER A 210 -45.06 -12.05 -2.00
C SER A 210 -46.42 -11.35 -1.80
N LEU A 211 -46.42 -10.06 -1.48
CA LEU A 211 -47.62 -9.22 -1.42
C LEU A 211 -48.25 -9.05 -2.82
N LEU A 212 -47.41 -8.86 -3.85
CA LEU A 212 -47.84 -8.74 -5.25
C LEU A 212 -48.37 -10.07 -5.80
N GLU A 213 -47.75 -11.18 -5.41
CA GLU A 213 -48.01 -12.52 -5.94
C GLU A 213 -49.23 -13.17 -5.29
N GLN A 214 -49.63 -12.74 -4.08
CA GLN A 214 -50.77 -13.34 -3.38
C GLN A 214 -52.01 -12.46 -3.21
N ASN A 215 -51.98 -11.12 -3.30
CA ASN A 215 -53.04 -10.35 -2.63
C ASN A 215 -53.47 -9.01 -3.24
N GLU A 216 -54.21 -9.01 -4.35
CA GLU A 216 -55.06 -7.85 -4.66
C GLU A 216 -56.32 -7.80 -3.76
N GLU A 217 -56.91 -8.97 -3.46
CA GLU A 217 -58.06 -9.09 -2.56
C GLU A 217 -57.72 -8.89 -1.06
N LEU A 218 -56.60 -9.45 -0.55
CA LEU A 218 -56.25 -9.19 0.86
C LEU A 218 -55.69 -7.79 1.09
N LEU A 219 -55.12 -7.12 0.08
CA LEU A 219 -54.72 -5.71 0.19
C LEU A 219 -55.93 -4.78 0.27
N SER A 220 -56.98 -5.07 -0.50
CA SER A 220 -58.31 -4.44 -0.38
C SER A 220 -58.92 -4.65 1.01
N ASN A 221 -58.87 -5.88 1.54
CA ASN A 221 -59.38 -6.21 2.87
C ASN A 221 -58.55 -5.57 3.99
N PHE A 222 -57.22 -5.50 3.85
CA PHE A 222 -56.35 -4.80 4.80
C PHE A 222 -56.55 -3.29 4.75
N SER A 223 -56.69 -2.69 3.56
CA SER A 223 -56.98 -1.25 3.41
C SER A 223 -58.32 -0.87 4.04
N SER A 224 -59.36 -1.69 3.83
CA SER A 224 -60.68 -1.47 4.44
C SER A 224 -60.66 -1.72 5.95
N ALA A 225 -59.93 -2.73 6.44
CA ALA A 225 -59.72 -2.97 7.86
C ALA A 225 -58.90 -1.85 8.53
N MET A 226 -57.89 -1.31 7.86
CA MET A 226 -57.09 -0.18 8.34
C MET A 226 -57.90 1.11 8.37
N LYS A 227 -58.74 1.36 7.36
CA LYS A 227 -59.72 2.47 7.40
C LYS A 227 -60.71 2.30 8.54
N ARG A 228 -61.17 1.07 8.82
CA ARG A 228 -62.04 0.78 9.95
C ARG A 228 -61.34 0.99 11.29
N ILE A 229 -60.11 0.51 11.46
CA ILE A 229 -59.31 0.70 12.68
C ILE A 229 -58.93 2.17 12.88
N SER A 230 -58.58 2.90 11.82
CA SER A 230 -58.34 4.35 11.89
C SER A 230 -59.59 5.10 12.35
N LYS A 231 -60.76 4.72 11.80
CA LYS A 231 -62.05 5.28 12.21
C LYS A 231 -62.42 4.91 13.64
N GLU A 232 -62.18 3.66 14.04
CA GLU A 232 -62.37 3.18 15.42
C GLU A 232 -61.37 3.80 16.40
N TYR A 233 -60.17 4.16 15.97
CA TYR A 233 -59.17 4.87 16.78
C TYR A 233 -59.54 6.35 16.96
N GLU A 234 -60.05 6.99 15.91
CA GLU A 234 -60.64 8.33 15.97
C GLU A 234 -61.92 8.35 16.84
N GLU A 235 -62.75 7.30 16.75
CA GLU A 235 -63.95 7.15 17.58
C GLU A 235 -63.64 6.71 19.01
N SER A 236 -62.57 5.93 19.21
CA SER A 236 -62.12 5.44 20.50
C SER A 236 -61.67 6.61 21.37
N ILE A 237 -62.09 6.52 22.62
CA ILE A 237 -62.09 7.55 23.65
C ILE A 237 -60.72 8.21 23.87
N ILE A 238 -59.62 7.62 23.37
CA ILE A 238 -58.26 8.18 23.40
C ILE A 238 -58.17 9.48 22.57
N GLY A 239 -58.77 9.57 21.37
CA GLY A 239 -58.78 10.81 20.58
C GLY A 239 -59.60 11.93 21.23
N ARG A 240 -60.67 11.58 21.95
CA ARG A 240 -61.56 12.53 22.64
C ARG A 240 -61.10 12.91 24.05
N ARG A 241 -60.33 12.06 24.74
CA ARG A 241 -59.77 12.35 26.09
C ARG A 241 -58.40 13.01 26.05
N ALA A 242 -57.56 12.73 25.05
CA ALA A 242 -56.24 13.37 24.94
C ALA A 242 -56.33 14.89 24.73
N ALA A 243 -57.43 15.40 24.16
CA ALA A 243 -57.64 16.84 23.94
C ALA A 243 -58.15 17.62 25.17
N LYS A 244 -58.53 16.94 26.26
CA LYS A 244 -59.29 17.59 27.35
C LYS A 244 -58.52 17.93 28.62
N ASP A 245 -57.32 17.39 28.83
CA ASP A 245 -56.48 17.74 29.99
C ASP A 245 -54.98 17.74 29.67
N ILE A 246 -54.53 18.85 29.09
CA ILE A 246 -53.11 19.13 28.78
C ILE A 246 -52.25 19.21 30.06
N THR A 247 -52.83 19.60 31.19
CA THR A 247 -52.14 19.75 32.48
C THR A 247 -51.89 18.41 33.18
N LEU A 248 -52.86 17.50 33.13
CA LEU A 248 -52.74 16.16 33.70
C LEU A 248 -51.79 15.30 32.85
N GLN A 249 -51.83 15.46 31.52
CA GLN A 249 -50.91 14.78 30.60
C GLN A 249 -49.45 15.17 30.86
N ARG A 250 -49.16 16.47 31.06
CA ARG A 250 -47.82 16.95 31.40
C ARG A 250 -47.33 16.40 32.74
N HIS A 251 -48.21 16.36 33.75
CA HIS A 251 -47.85 15.91 35.09
C HIS A 251 -47.65 14.38 35.17
N ILE A 252 -48.41 13.61 34.38
CA ILE A 252 -48.24 12.17 34.24
C ILE A 252 -46.97 11.87 33.44
N SER A 253 -46.66 12.61 32.37
CA SER A 253 -45.43 12.43 31.58
C SER A 253 -44.16 12.89 32.29
N GLU A 254 -44.22 13.91 33.15
CA GLU A 254 -43.06 14.43 33.89
C GLU A 254 -42.74 13.59 35.15
N GLN A 255 -43.75 13.02 35.83
CA GLN A 255 -43.53 12.27 37.07
C GLN A 255 -43.47 10.75 36.92
N LEU A 256 -44.04 10.18 35.87
CA LEU A 256 -43.82 8.77 35.57
C LEU A 256 -42.63 8.63 34.63
N VAL A 257 -41.43 8.65 35.21
CA VAL A 257 -40.39 7.72 34.76
C VAL A 257 -40.94 6.31 35.05
N THR A 258 -41.91 5.86 34.24
CA THR A 258 -42.47 4.52 34.33
C THR A 258 -41.32 3.53 34.20
N THR A 259 -41.48 2.35 34.78
CA THR A 259 -40.66 1.19 34.43
C THR A 259 -40.56 1.04 32.91
N ASP A 260 -41.60 1.42 32.14
CA ASP A 260 -41.61 1.42 30.68
C ASP A 260 -40.61 2.40 30.05
N THR A 261 -40.42 3.61 30.59
CA THR A 261 -39.37 4.53 30.07
C THR A 261 -37.97 3.99 30.34
N LYS A 262 -37.73 3.46 31.53
CA LYS A 262 -36.45 2.84 31.90
C LYS A 262 -36.19 1.56 31.10
N VAL A 263 -37.23 0.77 30.85
CA VAL A 263 -37.19 -0.44 30.02
C VAL A 263 -36.97 -0.07 28.56
N ALA A 264 -37.60 0.99 28.05
CA ALA A 264 -37.36 1.50 26.71
C ALA A 264 -35.92 2.02 26.53
N GLU A 265 -35.38 2.69 27.55
CA GLU A 265 -33.97 3.10 27.58
C GLU A 265 -33.02 1.89 27.60
N ILE A 266 -33.34 0.85 28.37
CA ILE A 266 -32.61 -0.42 28.37
C ILE A 266 -32.74 -1.12 27.02
N TYR A 267 -33.90 -1.11 26.35
CA TYR A 267 -34.04 -1.68 25.01
C TYR A 267 -33.26 -0.87 23.97
N LYS A 268 -33.20 0.46 24.11
CA LYS A 268 -32.37 1.32 23.25
C LYS A 268 -30.89 1.02 23.44
N SER A 269 -30.41 0.92 24.69
CA SER A 269 -29.01 0.57 24.99
C SER A 269 -28.69 -0.87 24.62
N TYR A 270 -29.63 -1.80 24.77
CA TYR A 270 -29.49 -3.18 24.33
C TYR A 270 -29.38 -3.30 22.81
N ASN A 271 -30.19 -2.57 22.04
CA ASN A 271 -30.08 -2.53 20.59
C ASN A 271 -28.74 -1.95 20.14
N LEU A 272 -28.24 -0.94 20.85
CA LEU A 272 -26.92 -0.37 20.63
C LEU A 272 -25.82 -1.38 20.97
N LEU A 273 -25.92 -2.06 22.11
CA LEU A 273 -24.99 -3.12 22.53
C LEU A 273 -25.01 -4.32 21.58
N LYS A 274 -26.17 -4.70 21.05
CA LYS A 274 -26.32 -5.80 20.09
C LYS A 274 -25.61 -5.48 18.77
N LYS A 275 -25.72 -4.24 18.28
CA LYS A 275 -24.92 -3.78 17.12
C LYS A 275 -23.42 -3.90 17.39
N TYR A 276 -22.98 -3.50 18.59
CA TYR A 276 -21.57 -3.60 18.95
C TYR A 276 -21.11 -5.03 19.23
N SER A 277 -21.97 -5.92 19.74
CA SER A 277 -21.58 -7.29 20.08
C SER A 277 -21.22 -8.11 18.84
N GLU A 278 -21.82 -7.81 17.69
CA GLU A 278 -21.43 -8.41 16.41
C GLU A 278 -20.08 -7.90 15.92
N SER A 279 -19.74 -6.62 16.18
CA SER A 279 -18.47 -6.01 15.77
C SER A 279 -17.30 -6.26 16.75
N LEU A 280 -17.59 -6.54 18.02
CA LEU A 280 -16.59 -6.63 19.09
C LEU A 280 -15.56 -7.75 18.87
N PRO A 281 -15.95 -8.98 18.45
CA PRO A 281 -14.98 -10.03 18.13
C PRO A 281 -14.00 -9.61 17.04
N HIS A 282 -14.48 -8.95 15.99
CA HIS A 282 -13.63 -8.45 14.89
C HIS A 282 -12.65 -7.37 15.36
N ILE A 283 -13.08 -6.49 16.27
CA ILE A 283 -12.19 -5.49 16.89
C ILE A 283 -11.13 -6.18 17.75
N ILE A 284 -11.50 -7.20 18.52
CA ILE A 284 -10.56 -7.98 19.35
C ILE A 284 -9.52 -8.69 18.47
N ASP A 285 -9.94 -9.32 17.38
CA ASP A 285 -9.02 -9.98 16.44
C ASP A 285 -8.05 -8.98 15.80
N ARG A 286 -8.55 -7.80 15.39
CA ARG A 286 -7.69 -6.72 14.89
C ARG A 286 -6.72 -6.22 15.95
N LEU A 287 -7.16 -6.10 17.20
CA LEU A 287 -6.33 -5.66 18.32
C LEU A 287 -5.26 -6.71 18.67
N LYS A 288 -5.57 -8.00 18.53
CA LYS A 288 -4.61 -9.10 18.65
C LYS A 288 -3.57 -9.05 17.53
N SER A 289 -3.99 -8.87 16.28
CA SER A 289 -3.08 -8.69 15.15
C SER A 289 -2.21 -7.43 15.32
N LEU A 290 -2.77 -6.34 15.84
CA LEU A 290 -2.03 -5.12 16.14
C LEU A 290 -1.01 -5.34 17.26
N ASN A 291 -1.36 -6.10 18.29
CA ASN A 291 -0.43 -6.46 19.36
C ASN A 291 0.75 -7.30 18.84
N ASP A 292 0.50 -8.25 17.93
CA ASP A 292 1.56 -9.00 17.27
C ASP A 292 2.47 -8.09 16.43
N LEU A 293 1.90 -7.10 15.72
CA LEU A 293 2.67 -6.08 15.00
C LEU A 293 3.49 -5.23 15.98
N HIS A 294 2.91 -4.78 17.09
CA HIS A 294 3.61 -4.01 18.11
C HIS A 294 4.77 -4.81 18.73
N ARG A 295 4.61 -6.12 18.92
CA ARG A 295 5.71 -6.99 19.37
C ARG A 295 6.83 -7.04 18.33
N GLN A 296 6.51 -7.21 17.05
CA GLN A 296 7.51 -7.18 15.97
C GLN A 296 8.20 -5.82 15.83
N ALA A 297 7.46 -4.72 16.01
CA ALA A 297 8.03 -3.36 16.00
C ALA A 297 9.01 -3.16 17.16
N LYS A 298 8.69 -3.70 18.34
CA LYS A 298 9.61 -3.72 19.48
C LYS A 298 10.86 -4.55 19.18
N ASP A 299 10.71 -5.77 18.66
CA ASP A 299 11.84 -6.62 18.29
C ASP A 299 12.74 -5.91 17.25
N THR A 300 12.13 -5.22 16.29
CA THR A 300 12.86 -4.42 15.29
C THR A 300 13.62 -3.27 15.94
N CYS A 301 13.00 -2.53 16.87
CA CYS A 301 13.67 -1.48 17.63
C CYS A 301 14.88 -2.02 18.40
N ASP A 302 14.73 -3.17 19.06
CA ASP A 302 15.81 -3.83 19.80
C ASP A 302 16.94 -4.28 18.83
N THR A 303 16.61 -4.80 17.65
CA THR A 303 17.63 -5.10 16.62
C THR A 303 18.35 -3.86 16.11
N VAL A 304 17.65 -2.74 15.91
CA VAL A 304 18.26 -1.46 15.53
C VAL A 304 19.19 -0.96 16.63
N HIS A 305 18.80 -1.12 17.89
CA HIS A 305 19.65 -0.75 19.03
C HIS A 305 20.93 -1.58 19.06
N THR A 306 20.84 -2.90 18.89
CA THR A 306 22.03 -3.76 18.83
C THR A 306 22.94 -3.46 17.63
N VAL A 307 22.37 -3.11 16.47
CA VAL A 307 23.13 -2.62 15.31
C VAL A 307 23.83 -1.30 15.66
N ASN A 308 23.14 -0.36 16.28
CA ASN A 308 23.72 0.91 16.71
C ASN A 308 24.88 0.72 17.69
N ASP A 309 24.76 -0.21 18.64
CA ASP A 309 25.84 -0.56 19.56
C ASP A 309 27.03 -1.17 18.82
N SER A 310 26.77 -2.03 17.82
CA SER A 310 27.83 -2.60 16.97
C SER A 310 28.55 -1.53 16.15
N ILE A 311 27.83 -0.54 15.61
CA ILE A 311 28.40 0.59 14.88
C ILE A 311 29.24 1.46 15.82
N SER A 312 28.75 1.73 17.03
CA SER A 312 29.48 2.49 18.04
C SER A 312 30.79 1.78 18.43
N TYR A 313 30.75 0.45 18.56
CA TYR A 313 31.94 -0.36 18.78
C TYR A 313 32.93 -0.29 17.61
N LEU A 314 32.45 -0.40 16.36
CA LEU A 314 33.28 -0.29 15.17
C LEU A 314 33.93 1.10 15.03
N HIS A 315 33.20 2.15 15.37
CA HIS A 315 33.75 3.51 15.43
C HIS A 315 34.91 3.60 16.43
N LEU A 316 34.73 3.04 17.63
CA LEU A 316 35.78 3.00 18.65
C LEU A 316 36.99 2.15 18.23
N GLN A 317 36.78 1.07 17.46
CA GLN A 317 37.88 0.31 16.86
C GLN A 317 38.60 1.12 15.77
N THR A 318 37.86 1.82 14.92
CA THR A 318 38.45 2.68 13.87
C THR A 318 39.35 3.74 14.48
N GLU A 319 38.90 4.42 15.55
CA GLU A 319 39.72 5.40 16.28
C GLU A 319 40.99 4.78 16.89
N LYS A 320 40.92 3.52 17.35
CA LYS A 320 42.11 2.79 17.83
C LYS A 320 43.08 2.45 16.71
N TRP A 321 42.55 2.08 15.54
CA TRP A 321 43.36 1.76 14.36
C TRP A 321 44.05 3.01 13.82
N GLU A 322 43.36 4.16 13.82
CA GLU A 322 43.93 5.46 13.49
C GLU A 322 45.09 5.82 14.42
N LYS A 323 44.90 5.73 15.75
CA LYS A 323 45.97 5.95 16.71
C LYS A 323 47.14 4.97 16.55
N LEU A 324 46.84 3.70 16.24
CA LEU A 324 47.89 2.71 16.01
C LEU A 324 48.71 3.04 14.76
N LEU A 325 48.03 3.48 13.69
CA LEU A 325 48.66 3.91 12.44
C LEU A 325 49.56 5.12 12.67
N ASP A 326 49.07 6.14 13.39
CA ASP A 326 49.86 7.32 13.75
C ASP A 326 51.13 6.94 14.53
N THR A 327 51.01 6.02 15.49
CA THR A 327 52.18 5.54 16.25
C THR A 327 53.14 4.69 15.41
N MET A 328 52.64 4.04 14.36
CA MET A 328 53.46 3.27 13.44
C MET A 328 54.22 4.20 12.50
N ASP A 329 53.56 5.22 11.96
CA ASP A 329 54.18 6.26 11.14
C ASP A 329 55.27 6.99 11.93
N GLU A 330 55.00 7.41 13.17
CA GLU A 330 56.01 8.04 14.03
C GLU A 330 57.23 7.13 14.28
N LYS A 331 57.02 5.81 14.38
CA LYS A 331 58.11 4.84 14.53
C LYS A 331 58.89 4.65 13.23
N LEU A 332 58.22 4.68 12.08
CA LEU A 332 58.86 4.60 10.78
C LEU A 332 59.70 5.84 10.50
N ASP A 333 59.20 7.04 10.78
CA ASP A 333 59.95 8.30 10.64
C ASP A 333 61.21 8.31 11.52
N LYS A 334 61.09 7.82 12.76
CA LYS A 334 62.25 7.65 13.66
C LYS A 334 63.26 6.64 13.13
N HIS A 335 62.79 5.55 12.52
CA HIS A 335 63.66 4.54 11.93
C HIS A 335 64.36 5.08 10.68
N GLU A 336 63.65 5.81 9.82
CA GLU A 336 64.20 6.46 8.63
C GLU A 336 65.25 7.52 9.00
N SER A 337 64.97 8.35 10.02
CA SER A 337 65.93 9.33 10.53
C SER A 337 67.22 8.66 11.06
N ARG A 338 67.08 7.55 11.80
CA ARG A 338 68.23 6.77 12.28
C ARG A 338 68.99 6.09 11.15
N LEU A 339 68.28 5.60 10.13
CA LEU A 339 68.91 5.01 8.94
C LEU A 339 69.73 6.07 8.20
N GLN A 340 69.17 7.27 8.04
CA GLN A 340 69.85 8.39 7.40
C GLN A 340 71.12 8.79 8.17
N GLU A 341 71.04 8.91 9.50
CA GLU A 341 72.20 9.15 10.36
C GLU A 341 73.27 8.05 10.21
N ASN A 342 72.86 6.79 10.22
CA ASN A 342 73.77 5.66 10.00
C ASN A 342 74.42 5.69 8.60
N VAL A 343 73.67 6.03 7.56
CA VAL A 343 74.17 6.16 6.19
C VAL A 343 75.20 7.27 6.11
N ASP A 344 74.94 8.42 6.75
CA ASP A 344 75.88 9.55 6.72
C ASP A 344 77.15 9.24 7.53
N ASN A 345 77.04 8.55 8.67
CA ASN A 345 78.20 8.02 9.40
C ASN A 345 79.03 7.01 8.57
N ILE A 346 78.37 6.14 7.80
CA ILE A 346 79.05 5.19 6.91
C ILE A 346 79.75 5.91 5.76
N LYS A 347 79.13 6.95 5.18
CA LYS A 347 79.77 7.77 4.14
C LYS A 347 81.02 8.46 4.68
N GLU A 348 80.93 9.08 5.86
CA GLU A 348 82.09 9.70 6.51
C GLU A 348 83.21 8.68 6.73
N TRP A 349 82.86 7.48 7.21
CA TRP A 349 83.85 6.41 7.37
C TRP A 349 84.47 5.94 6.04
N ILE A 350 83.68 5.85 4.97
CA ILE A 350 84.17 5.53 3.62
C ILE A 350 85.09 6.64 3.10
N ASP A 351 84.73 7.90 3.32
CA ASP A 351 85.53 9.06 2.90
C ASP A 351 86.88 9.07 3.63
N GLU A 352 86.89 8.84 4.95
CA GLU A 352 88.13 8.66 5.74
C GLU A 352 88.97 7.49 5.23
N LEU A 353 88.34 6.36 4.89
CA LEU A 353 89.03 5.20 4.36
C LEU A 353 89.62 5.51 2.97
N SER A 354 88.89 6.24 2.13
CA SER A 354 89.32 6.63 0.79
C SER A 354 90.53 7.56 0.85
N LEU A 355 90.55 8.52 1.78
CA LEU A 355 91.68 9.41 2.02
C LEU A 355 92.92 8.62 2.45
N LYS A 356 92.76 7.65 3.36
CA LYS A 356 93.85 6.76 3.76
C LYS A 356 94.37 5.92 2.59
N VAL A 357 93.48 5.38 1.77
CA VAL A 357 93.87 4.61 0.57
C VAL A 357 94.65 5.49 -0.41
N ASP A 358 94.19 6.71 -0.67
CA ASP A 358 94.88 7.67 -1.54
C ASP A 358 96.25 8.09 -0.99
N GLU A 359 96.39 8.25 0.32
CA GLU A 359 97.70 8.48 0.98
C GLU A 359 98.64 7.29 0.78
N TYR A 360 98.16 6.06 0.96
CA TYR A 360 98.95 4.86 0.70
C TYR A 360 99.35 4.74 -0.78
N GLN A 361 98.46 5.08 -1.71
CA GLN A 361 98.71 5.02 -3.15
C GLN A 361 99.71 6.07 -3.65
N LYS A 362 99.85 7.22 -2.95
CA LYS A 362 100.89 8.23 -3.21
C LYS A 362 102.24 7.93 -2.58
N SER A 363 102.30 7.00 -1.63
CA SER A 363 103.53 6.58 -0.93
C SER A 363 104.24 5.38 -1.58
N LEU A 364 103.64 4.82 -2.64
CA LEU A 364 104.24 3.85 -3.56
C LEU A 364 104.78 4.59 -4.80
#